data_AF-A0A1L9VAS0-F1
#
_entry.id   AF-A0A1L9VAS0-F1
#
_cell.length_a   1.000
_cell.length_b   1.000
_cell.length_c   1.000
_cell.angle_alpha   90.00
_cell.angle_beta   90.00
_cell.angle_gamma   90.00
#
_symmetry.space_group_name_H-M   'P 1'
#
loop_
_entity.id
_entity.type
_entity.pdbx_description
1 polymer ?
#
loop_
_entity_poly.entity_id
_entity_poly.type
_entity_poly.pdbx_seq_one_letter_code
_entity_poly.pdbx_strand_id
1 'polypeptide(L)'
;TSKMLALEPVTEADLPAITDLWYSAFGPSGFLELIPDTPNVRDWWDSANSHDLHHKPTAYYWKVVDTAQPSKPLVAYAKWDLESAEERGDRFPPWHAEMNKKGCDELFGKLEKQRSLLLGGTKNYCMSLMA
;
A
#
# COMPACT_ATOMS: atom_id res chain seq x y z
N THR A 1 11.84 24.51 -13.76
CA THR A 1 12.81 23.39 -13.72
C THR A 1 12.07 22.13 -14.11
N SER A 2 12.56 21.39 -15.11
CA SER A 2 11.91 20.14 -15.54
C SER A 2 12.05 19.09 -14.43
N LYS A 3 10.93 18.61 -13.87
CA LYS A 3 10.93 17.44 -12.97
C LYS A 3 11.15 16.21 -13.83
N MET A 4 12.28 15.54 -13.64
CA MET A 4 12.54 14.26 -14.31
C MET A 4 12.06 13.15 -13.37
N LEU A 5 10.80 12.76 -13.57
CA LEU A 5 10.18 11.65 -12.85
C LEU A 5 10.50 10.34 -13.56
N ALA A 6 10.91 9.32 -12.81
CA ALA A 6 11.13 7.98 -13.32
C ALA A 6 10.27 6.96 -12.56
N LEU A 7 9.81 5.92 -13.26
CA LEU A 7 9.08 4.80 -12.69
C LEU A 7 10.06 3.63 -12.50
N GLU A 8 10.14 3.09 -11.29
CA GLU A 8 11.05 2.01 -10.94
C GLU A 8 10.32 0.92 -10.14
N PRO A 9 10.76 -0.34 -10.18
CA PRO A 9 10.30 -1.36 -9.25
C PRO A 9 10.67 -1.00 -7.80
N VAL A 10 9.79 -1.32 -6.86
CA VAL A 10 10.07 -1.21 -5.43
C VAL A 10 11.01 -2.34 -5.00
N THR A 11 11.92 -2.01 -4.08
CA THR A 11 12.82 -2.93 -3.39
C THR A 11 12.57 -2.86 -1.88
N GLU A 12 13.11 -3.81 -1.12
CA GLU A 12 12.97 -3.79 0.35
C GLU A 12 13.52 -2.52 1.00
N ALA A 13 14.58 -1.94 0.43
CA ALA A 13 15.17 -0.70 0.94
C ALA A 13 14.23 0.50 0.84
N ASP A 14 13.17 0.42 0.00
CA ASP A 14 12.20 1.49 -0.17
C ASP A 14 11.06 1.43 0.87
N LEU A 15 10.88 0.31 1.58
CA LEU A 15 9.70 0.08 2.42
C LEU A 15 9.51 1.13 3.53
N PRO A 16 10.56 1.52 4.29
CA PRO A 16 10.40 2.58 5.29
C PRO A 16 9.95 3.91 4.68
N ALA A 17 10.47 4.26 3.50
CA ALA A 17 10.09 5.49 2.79
C ALA A 17 8.66 5.41 2.21
N ILE A 18 8.22 4.23 1.79
CA ILE A 18 6.85 3.96 1.36
C ILE A 18 5.87 4.13 2.53
N THR A 19 6.23 3.62 3.71
CA THR A 19 5.44 3.76 4.93
C THR A 19 5.37 5.24 5.35
N ASP A 20 6.50 5.96 5.33
CA ASP A 20 6.52 7.42 5.56
C ASP A 20 5.58 8.16 4.60
N LEU A 21 5.64 7.83 3.31
CA LEU A 21 4.82 8.43 2.28
C LEU A 21 3.33 8.14 2.49
N TRP A 22 2.98 6.91 2.88
CA TRP A 22 1.60 6.54 3.21
C TRP A 22 1.05 7.38 4.37
N TYR A 23 1.81 7.53 5.46
CA TYR A 23 1.40 8.36 6.59
C TYR A 23 1.34 9.84 6.24
N SER A 24 2.26 10.34 5.41
CA SER A 24 2.21 11.73 4.92
C SER A 24 0.94 12.00 4.11
N ALA A 25 0.46 11.02 3.36
CA ALA A 25 -0.70 11.16 2.48
C ALA A 25 -2.03 10.95 3.20
N PHE A 26 -2.12 9.91 4.02
CA PHE A 26 -3.37 9.51 4.67
C PHE A 26 -3.50 10.02 6.11
N GLY A 27 -2.41 10.44 6.75
CA GLY A 27 -2.43 11.01 8.10
C GLY A 27 -3.46 12.14 8.29
N PRO A 28 -3.57 13.10 7.35
CA PRO A 28 -4.55 14.19 7.43
C PRO A 28 -6.02 13.76 7.25
N SER A 29 -6.31 12.52 6.86
CA SER A 29 -7.64 12.08 6.40
C SER A 29 -8.46 11.27 7.41
N GLY A 30 -8.09 11.32 8.70
CA GLY A 30 -8.75 10.54 9.77
C GLY A 30 -8.34 9.07 9.84
N PHE A 31 -7.51 8.60 8.89
CA PHE A 31 -6.98 7.24 8.90
C PHE A 31 -6.17 6.88 10.15
N LEU A 32 -5.63 7.87 10.86
CA LEU A 32 -4.89 7.65 12.10
C LEU A 32 -5.77 7.11 13.24
N GLU A 33 -7.10 7.29 13.18
CA GLU A 33 -8.03 6.65 14.12
C GLU A 33 -8.17 5.15 13.88
N LEU A 34 -7.88 4.70 12.65
CA LEU A 34 -7.93 3.29 12.26
C LEU A 34 -6.57 2.62 12.39
N ILE A 35 -5.56 3.28 11.84
CA ILE A 35 -4.19 2.79 11.70
C ILE A 35 -3.28 3.90 12.24
N PRO A 36 -2.99 3.90 13.56
CA PRO A 36 -2.19 4.95 14.16
C PRO A 36 -0.74 4.92 13.68
N ASP A 37 -0.07 6.06 13.75
CA ASP A 37 1.34 6.19 13.38
C ASP A 37 2.25 5.85 14.57
N THR A 38 2.47 4.56 14.81
CA THR A 38 3.35 4.04 15.87
C THR A 38 4.48 3.20 15.28
N PRO A 39 5.62 3.03 15.98
CA PRO A 39 6.71 2.16 15.52
C PRO A 39 6.23 0.73 15.20
N ASN A 40 5.41 0.14 16.07
CA ASN A 40 4.91 -1.23 15.87
C ASN A 40 4.01 -1.35 14.63
N VAL A 41 3.22 -0.32 14.33
CA VAL A 41 2.37 -0.31 13.14
C VAL A 41 3.19 -0.05 11.86
N ARG A 42 4.24 0.77 11.94
CA ARG A 42 5.20 0.93 10.83
C ARG A 42 5.92 -0.37 10.50
N ASP A 43 6.40 -1.08 11.52
CA ASP A 43 7.03 -2.39 11.36
C ASP A 43 6.05 -3.40 10.74
N TRP A 44 4.77 -3.32 11.10
CA TRP A 44 3.72 -4.14 10.49
C TRP A 44 3.54 -3.83 9.00
N TRP A 45 3.55 -2.55 8.60
CA TRP A 45 3.47 -2.15 7.19
C TRP A 45 4.66 -2.67 6.37
N ASP A 46 5.87 -2.46 6.90
CA ASP A 46 7.10 -2.90 6.24
C ASP A 46 7.14 -4.42 6.13
N SER A 47 6.74 -5.14 7.18
CA SER A 47 6.67 -6.60 7.17
C SER A 47 5.63 -7.14 6.19
N ALA A 48 4.44 -6.52 6.12
CA ALA A 48 3.39 -6.92 5.20
C ALA A 48 3.82 -6.74 3.74
N ASN A 49 4.45 -5.60 3.42
CA ASN A 49 4.94 -5.33 2.07
C ASN A 49 6.16 -6.18 1.71
N SER A 50 7.12 -6.40 2.62
CA SER A 50 8.25 -7.30 2.40
C SER A 50 7.78 -8.73 2.15
N HIS A 51 6.78 -9.21 2.90
CA HIS A 51 6.18 -10.52 2.66
C HIS A 51 5.63 -10.64 1.23
N ASP A 52 4.89 -9.63 0.75
CA ASP A 52 4.38 -9.63 -0.62
C ASP A 52 5.49 -9.61 -1.67
N LEU A 53 6.53 -8.78 -1.49
CA LEU A 53 7.69 -8.74 -2.40
C LEU A 53 8.39 -10.10 -2.54
N HIS A 54 8.41 -10.90 -1.47
CA HIS A 54 9.08 -12.20 -1.45
C HIS A 54 8.20 -13.38 -1.86
N HIS A 55 6.90 -13.32 -1.55
CA HIS A 55 6.03 -14.50 -1.60
C HIS A 55 4.87 -14.36 -2.56
N LYS A 56 4.64 -13.16 -3.11
CA LYS A 56 3.50 -12.89 -3.98
C LYS A 56 3.95 -12.40 -5.36
N PRO A 57 4.30 -13.32 -6.28
CA PRO A 57 4.81 -12.97 -7.60
C PRO A 57 3.79 -12.24 -8.50
N THR A 58 2.52 -12.24 -8.12
CA THR A 58 1.41 -11.56 -8.79
C THR A 58 1.14 -10.15 -8.26
N ALA A 59 1.83 -9.73 -7.18
CA ALA A 59 1.77 -8.38 -6.65
C ALA A 59 2.98 -7.56 -7.12
N TYR A 60 2.71 -6.54 -7.91
CA TYR A 60 3.72 -5.62 -8.44
C TYR A 60 3.70 -4.31 -7.67
N TYR A 61 4.86 -3.94 -7.14
CA TYR A 61 5.07 -2.67 -6.47
C TYR A 61 5.93 -1.76 -7.34
N TRP A 62 5.39 -0.58 -7.63
CA TRP A 62 6.06 0.45 -8.44
C TRP A 62 6.23 1.71 -7.61
N LYS A 63 7.37 2.37 -7.79
CA LYS A 63 7.67 3.68 -7.20
C LYS A 63 7.91 4.71 -8.29
N VAL A 64 7.54 5.95 -8.00
CA VAL A 64 7.92 7.12 -8.80
C VAL A 64 8.99 7.87 -8.04
N VAL A 65 10.12 8.12 -8.71
CA VAL A 65 11.25 8.85 -8.16
C VAL A 65 11.45 10.19 -8.88
N ASP A 66 11.63 11.27 -8.13
CA ASP A 66 12.09 12.57 -8.62
C ASP A 66 13.62 12.61 -8.61
N THR A 67 14.22 12.36 -9.77
CA THR A 67 15.67 12.33 -9.94
C THR A 67 16.33 13.70 -9.79
N ALA A 68 15.55 14.79 -9.77
CA ALA A 68 16.04 16.12 -9.46
C ALA A 68 16.16 16.38 -7.94
N GLN A 69 15.64 15.49 -7.09
CA GLN A 69 15.67 15.59 -5.62
C GLN A 69 16.32 14.36 -4.97
N PRO A 70 17.65 14.21 -5.08
CA PRO A 70 18.34 12.98 -4.67
C PRO A 70 18.25 12.67 -3.16
N SER A 71 17.90 13.64 -2.31
CA SER A 71 17.76 13.42 -0.86
C SER A 71 16.44 12.76 -0.45
N LYS A 72 15.38 12.87 -1.26
CA LYS A 72 14.07 12.24 -1.06
C LYS A 72 13.40 11.96 -2.41
N PRO A 73 13.93 10.98 -3.17
CA PRO A 73 13.49 10.79 -4.54
C PRO A 73 12.08 10.18 -4.59
N LEU A 74 11.66 9.35 -3.64
CA LEU A 74 10.35 8.71 -3.67
C LEU A 74 9.22 9.74 -3.48
N VAL A 75 8.43 9.94 -4.53
CA VAL A 75 7.29 10.88 -4.51
C VAL A 75 5.94 10.19 -4.55
N ALA A 76 5.87 8.98 -5.10
CA ALA A 76 4.64 8.19 -5.19
C ALA A 76 4.97 6.69 -5.21
N TYR A 77 4.01 5.84 -4.82
CA TYR A 77 4.09 4.41 -5.05
C TYR A 77 2.72 3.81 -5.36
N ALA A 78 2.72 2.66 -6.01
CA ALA A 78 1.53 1.90 -6.33
C ALA A 78 1.76 0.41 -6.06
N LYS A 79 0.70 -0.25 -5.60
CA LYS A 79 0.63 -1.72 -5.48
C LYS A 79 -0.44 -2.23 -6.44
N TRP A 80 -0.04 -3.09 -7.35
CA TRP A 80 -0.92 -3.72 -8.32
C TRP A 80 -1.00 -5.22 -8.06
N ASP A 81 -2.21 -5.74 -7.92
CA ASP A 81 -2.43 -7.17 -7.79
C ASP A 81 -3.08 -7.71 -9.08
N LEU A 82 -2.45 -8.71 -9.70
CA LEU A 82 -2.97 -9.29 -10.93
C LEU A 82 -4.09 -10.30 -10.67
N GLU A 83 -4.29 -10.73 -9.43
CA GLU A 83 -5.30 -11.70 -9.04
C GLU A 83 -6.68 -11.07 -8.82
N SER A 84 -7.71 -11.88 -9.04
CA SER A 84 -9.07 -11.57 -8.57
C SER A 84 -9.11 -11.52 -7.03
N ALA A 85 -10.14 -10.90 -6.45
CA ALA A 85 -10.25 -10.84 -4.98
C ALA A 85 -10.34 -12.24 -4.32
N GLU A 86 -10.91 -13.22 -5.02
CA GLU A 86 -11.01 -14.61 -4.57
C GLU A 86 -9.65 -15.32 -4.60
N GLU A 87 -8.92 -15.22 -5.71
CA GLU A 87 -7.59 -15.83 -5.86
C GLU A 87 -6.57 -15.23 -4.89
N ARG A 88 -6.63 -13.91 -4.70
CA ARG A 88 -5.73 -13.14 -3.83
C ARG A 88 -5.84 -13.52 -2.37
N GLY A 89 -7.05 -13.91 -1.93
CA GLY A 89 -7.41 -13.99 -0.53
C GLY A 89 -7.41 -12.62 0.17
N ASP A 90 -7.14 -12.65 1.47
CA ASP A 90 -7.15 -11.46 2.33
C ASP A 90 -6.13 -10.42 1.85
N ARG A 91 -6.58 -9.16 1.79
CA ARG A 91 -5.75 -8.04 1.31
C ARG A 91 -4.59 -7.72 2.25
N PHE A 92 -4.78 -7.93 3.54
CA PHE A 92 -3.86 -7.55 4.59
C PHE A 92 -3.65 -8.75 5.52
N PRO A 93 -2.47 -8.88 6.14
CA PRO A 93 -2.30 -9.81 7.25
C PRO A 93 -3.18 -9.39 8.44
N PRO A 94 -3.27 -10.21 9.50
CA PRO A 94 -4.00 -9.84 10.71
C PRO A 94 -3.53 -8.48 11.26
N TRP A 95 -4.49 -7.60 11.57
CA TRP A 95 -4.22 -6.26 12.08
C TRP A 95 -3.41 -6.29 13.38
N HIS A 96 -2.48 -5.35 13.53
CA HIS A 96 -1.73 -5.17 14.76
C HIS A 96 -2.66 -4.75 15.92
N ALA A 97 -2.31 -5.11 17.16
CA ALA A 97 -3.14 -4.84 18.35
C ALA A 97 -3.40 -3.35 18.63
N GLU A 98 -2.53 -2.48 18.12
CA GLU A 98 -2.66 -1.02 18.22
C GLU A 98 -3.61 -0.42 17.18
N MET A 99 -4.04 -1.19 16.19
CA MET A 99 -5.00 -0.73 15.18
C MET A 99 -6.44 -0.95 15.62
N ASN A 100 -7.35 -0.11 15.15
CA ASN A 100 -8.78 -0.34 15.32
C ASN A 100 -9.25 -1.44 14.37
N LYS A 101 -9.05 -2.71 14.78
CA LYS A 101 -9.43 -3.90 14.00
C LYS A 101 -10.84 -3.82 13.44
N LYS A 102 -11.83 -3.44 14.27
CA LYS A 102 -13.23 -3.37 13.84
C LYS A 102 -13.42 -2.31 12.75
N GLY A 103 -12.87 -1.12 12.93
CA GLY A 103 -12.94 -0.05 11.94
C GLY A 103 -12.23 -0.40 10.63
N CYS A 104 -11.06 -1.04 10.71
CA CYS A 104 -10.34 -1.54 9.53
C CYS A 104 -11.15 -2.60 8.78
N ASP A 105 -11.68 -3.61 9.50
CA ASP A 105 -12.50 -4.66 8.90
C ASP A 105 -13.76 -4.09 8.23
N GLU A 106 -14.41 -3.11 8.87
CA GLU A 106 -15.58 -2.44 8.29
C GLU A 106 -15.24 -1.63 7.04
N LEU A 107 -14.16 -0.83 7.07
CA LEU A 107 -13.74 0.00 5.94
C LEU A 107 -13.26 -0.87 4.77
N PHE A 108 -12.24 -1.70 5.00
CA PHE A 108 -11.64 -2.49 3.94
C PHE A 108 -12.57 -3.61 3.48
N GLY A 109 -13.39 -4.18 4.36
CA GLY A 109 -14.45 -5.11 3.98
C GLY A 109 -15.50 -4.45 3.07
N LYS A 110 -15.89 -3.19 3.31
CA LYS A 110 -16.76 -2.44 2.38
C LYS A 110 -16.07 -2.21 1.03
N LEU A 111 -14.79 -1.84 1.03
CA LEU A 111 -14.02 -1.63 -0.21
C LEU A 111 -13.92 -2.92 -1.05
N GLU A 112 -13.65 -4.07 -0.42
CA GLU A 112 -13.59 -5.37 -1.11
C GLU A 112 -14.96 -5.81 -1.64
N LYS A 113 -16.05 -5.55 -0.90
CA LYS A 113 -17.42 -5.77 -1.39
C LYS A 113 -17.73 -4.90 -2.60
N GLN A 114 -17.40 -3.61 -2.55
CA GLN A 114 -17.61 -2.71 -3.69
C GLN A 114 -16.76 -3.11 -4.89
N ARG A 115 -15.50 -3.52 -4.67
CA ARG A 115 -14.64 -4.08 -5.73
C ARG A 115 -15.31 -5.29 -6.39
N SER A 116 -15.79 -6.25 -5.59
CA SER A 116 -16.45 -7.46 -6.10
C SER A 116 -17.73 -7.14 -6.88
N LEU A 117 -18.53 -6.18 -6.42
CA LEU A 117 -19.75 -5.75 -7.09
C LEU A 117 -19.47 -5.05 -8.43
N LEU A 118 -18.47 -4.17 -8.47
CA LEU A 118 -18.17 -3.34 -9.65
C LEU A 118 -17.34 -4.06 -10.71
N LEU A 119 -16.41 -4.93 -10.27
CA LEU A 119 -15.44 -5.58 -11.15
C LEU A 119 -15.67 -7.09 -11.29
N GLY A 120 -16.49 -7.72 -10.45
CA GLY A 120 -16.67 -9.17 -10.45
C GLY A 120 -15.33 -9.91 -10.33
N GLY A 121 -15.11 -10.89 -11.22
CA GLY A 121 -13.87 -11.66 -11.32
C GLY A 121 -12.74 -11.01 -12.14
N THR A 122 -12.80 -9.70 -12.41
CA THR A 122 -11.81 -9.02 -13.26
C THR A 122 -10.42 -9.00 -12.61
N LYS A 123 -9.43 -9.44 -13.37
CA LYS A 123 -8.00 -9.50 -13.02
C LYS A 123 -7.25 -8.19 -13.32
N ASN A 124 -6.00 -8.08 -12.88
CA ASN A 124 -5.12 -6.92 -13.14
C ASN A 124 -5.65 -5.60 -12.57
N TYR A 125 -6.01 -5.57 -11.29
CA TYR A 125 -6.56 -4.36 -10.66
C TYR A 125 -5.55 -3.65 -9.74
N CYS A 126 -5.38 -2.33 -9.95
CA CYS A 126 -4.52 -1.51 -9.12
C CYS A 126 -5.17 -1.33 -7.73
N MET A 127 -4.56 -1.91 -6.71
CA MET A 127 -5.12 -1.94 -5.36
C MET A 127 -4.86 -0.66 -4.57
N SER A 128 -3.78 0.04 -4.91
CA SER A 128 -3.35 1.28 -4.26
C SER A 128 -2.73 2.23 -5.28
N LEU A 129 -3.24 3.47 -5.33
CA LEU A 129 -2.71 4.63 -6.07
C LEU A 129 -3.18 5.89 -5.32
N MET A 130 -2.45 6.97 -5.03
CA MET A 130 -1.03 7.34 -4.96
C MET A 130 -0.99 8.52 -3.95
N ALA A 131 0.09 8.66 -3.20
CA ALA A 131 0.51 9.96 -2.65
C ALA A 131 1.33 10.69 -3.72
#